data_AF-A0A661ZET7-F1
#
_entry.id   AF-A0A661ZET7-F1
#
_cell.length_a   1.000
_cell.length_b   1.000
_cell.length_c   1.000
_cell.angle_alpha   90.00
_cell.angle_beta   90.00
_cell.angle_gamma   90.00
#
_symmetry.space_group_name_H-M   'P 1'
#
loop_
_entity.id
_entity.type
_entity.pdbx_description
1 polymer ?
#
loop_
_entity_poly.entity_id
_entity_poly.type
_entity_poly.pdbx_seq_one_letter_code
_entity_poly.pdbx_strand_id
1 'polypeptide(L)'
;MIQRIQSLFLFLVFVSGLATFFFPIASFWGNMYVIKLSALGVEEQFQYDAEWPNTILLPVVLGLISFLAFVTIFLYKRRMVQIRLIRFNLLLNIVYLGLIFFYYVPELEAITQT
;
A
#
# COMPACT_ATOMS: atom_id res chain seq x y z
N MET A 1 -18.61 -13.32 16.43
CA MET A 1 -18.19 -14.71 16.18
C MET A 1 -17.27 -14.72 14.97
N ILE A 2 -15.97 -14.94 15.16
CA ILE A 2 -14.97 -15.17 14.08
C ILE A 2 -15.17 -16.56 13.42
N GLN A 3 -16.31 -17.21 13.63
CA GLN A 3 -16.60 -18.58 13.20
C GLN A 3 -16.65 -18.78 11.67
N ARG A 4 -16.47 -17.72 10.87
CA ARG A 4 -16.34 -17.80 9.42
C ARG A 4 -14.92 -17.46 9.00
N ILE A 5 -14.32 -18.35 8.22
CA ILE A 5 -12.96 -18.20 7.67
C ILE A 5 -12.79 -16.87 6.90
N GLN A 6 -13.87 -16.31 6.35
CA GLN A 6 -13.89 -15.00 5.70
C GLN A 6 -13.43 -13.84 6.60
N SER A 7 -13.85 -13.80 7.88
CA SER A 7 -13.39 -12.75 8.81
C SER A 7 -11.91 -12.90 9.16
N LEU A 8 -11.38 -14.13 9.13
CA LEU A 8 -9.96 -14.40 9.32
C LEU A 8 -9.14 -13.86 8.14
N PHE A 9 -9.59 -14.09 6.90
CA PHE A 9 -8.93 -13.53 5.71
C PHE A 9 -8.96 -12.00 5.69
N LEU A 10 -10.08 -11.37 6.08
CA LEU A 10 -10.17 -9.92 6.20
C LEU A 10 -9.23 -9.37 7.27
N PHE A 11 -9.08 -10.07 8.39
CA PHE A 11 -8.13 -9.71 9.42
C PHE A 11 -6.68 -9.82 8.91
N LEU A 12 -6.36 -10.87 8.15
CA LEU A 12 -5.06 -11.00 7.49
C LEU A 12 -4.79 -9.82 6.55
N VAL A 13 -5.74 -9.43 5.70
CA VAL A 13 -5.60 -8.26 4.81
C VAL A 13 -5.33 -6.99 5.63
N PHE A 14 -6.02 -6.80 6.75
CA PHE A 14 -5.79 -5.65 7.62
C PHE A 14 -4.37 -5.66 8.23
N VAL A 15 -3.92 -6.80 8.77
CA VAL A 15 -2.58 -6.92 9.35
C VAL A 15 -1.49 -6.75 8.29
N SER A 16 -1.68 -7.34 7.10
CA SER A 16 -0.75 -7.16 5.98
C SER A 16 -0.68 -5.71 5.53
N GLY A 17 -1.81 -5.01 5.42
CA GLY A 17 -1.84 -3.59 5.06
C GLY A 17 -1.14 -2.71 6.09
N LEU A 18 -1.30 -2.99 7.38
CA LEU A 18 -0.53 -2.33 8.44
C LEU A 18 0.97 -2.64 8.35
N ALA A 19 1.33 -3.88 8.06
CA ALA A 19 2.74 -4.26 7.90
C ALA A 19 3.39 -3.45 6.77
N THR A 20 2.70 -3.21 5.65
CA THR A 20 3.23 -2.43 4.51
C THR A 20 3.66 -1.01 4.89
N PHE A 21 3.17 -0.42 5.98
CA PHE A 21 3.68 0.87 6.47
C PHE A 21 5.08 0.79 7.09
N PHE A 22 5.49 -0.38 7.56
CA PHE A 22 6.78 -0.59 8.23
C PHE A 22 7.84 -1.22 7.32
N PHE A 23 7.43 -1.74 6.15
CA PHE A 23 8.34 -2.37 5.20
C PHE A 23 8.51 -1.50 3.95
N PRO A 24 9.73 -1.38 3.40
CA PRO A 24 9.94 -0.72 2.12
C PRO A 24 9.22 -1.52 1.02
N ILE A 25 8.46 -0.81 0.19
CA ILE A 25 7.70 -1.35 -0.95
C ILE A 25 8.65 -1.73 -2.08
N ALA A 26 9.63 -0.87 -2.36
CA ALA A 26 10.65 -1.10 -3.38
C ALA A 26 12.00 -0.53 -2.92
N SER A 27 13.09 -1.14 -3.38
CA SER A 27 14.46 -0.67 -3.15
C SER A 27 15.20 -0.57 -4.47
N PHE A 28 15.72 0.61 -4.77
CA PHE A 28 16.51 0.90 -5.95
C PHE A 28 17.98 0.95 -5.54
N TRP A 29 18.80 0.14 -6.20
CA TRP A 29 20.22 -0.01 -5.91
C TRP A 29 21.03 0.67 -7.01
N GLY A 30 21.58 1.85 -6.71
CA GLY A 30 22.53 2.54 -7.57
C GLY A 30 23.99 2.25 -7.19
N ASN A 31 24.93 2.71 -8.01
CA ASN A 31 26.37 2.48 -7.78
C ASN A 31 26.90 3.17 -6.51
N MET A 32 26.28 4.27 -6.06
CA MET A 32 26.70 5.03 -4.86
C MET A 32 25.56 5.40 -3.91
N TYR A 33 24.32 5.01 -4.20
CA TYR A 33 23.16 5.33 -3.36
C TYR A 33 22.15 4.18 -3.35
N VAL A 34 21.43 4.05 -2.24
CA VAL A 34 20.30 3.13 -2.09
C VAL A 34 19.09 3.98 -1.73
N ILE A 35 18.05 3.86 -2.54
CA ILE A 35 16.78 4.58 -2.36
C ILE A 35 15.70 3.57 -2.07
N LYS A 36 14.96 3.76 -0.98
CA LYS A 36 13.87 2.88 -0.58
C LYS A 36 12.56 3.63 -0.68
N LEU A 37 11.65 3.12 -1.51
CA LEU A 37 10.27 3.59 -1.53
C LEU A 37 9.53 2.93 -0.36
N SER A 38 9.17 3.72 0.64
CA SER A 38 8.30 3.32 1.75
C SER A 38 6.88 3.83 1.51
N ALA A 39 5.89 3.26 2.20
CA ALA A 39 4.51 3.72 2.10
C ALA A 39 4.34 5.16 2.62
N LEU A 40 5.25 5.65 3.46
CA LEU A 40 5.18 7.00 4.05
C LEU A 40 6.04 8.04 3.30
N GLY A 41 6.89 7.60 2.38
CA GLY A 41 7.90 8.48 1.80
C GLY A 41 9.02 7.72 1.11
N VAL A 42 9.92 8.48 0.50
CA VAL A 42 11.19 7.94 0.01
C VAL A 42 12.23 8.07 1.13
N GLU A 43 12.87 6.96 1.48
CA GLU A 43 13.99 6.91 2.41
C GLU A 43 15.30 6.83 1.62
N GLU A 44 16.16 7.82 1.82
CA GLU A 44 17.49 7.88 1.21
C GLU A 44 18.57 7.50 2.22
N GLN A 45 19.57 6.74 1.77
CA GLN A 45 20.76 6.45 2.59
C GLN A 45 21.86 7.51 2.51
N PHE A 46 21.83 8.36 1.49
CA PHE A 46 22.79 9.44 1.27
C PHE A 46 22.02 10.66 0.76
N GLN A 47 22.20 11.84 1.36
CA GLN A 47 21.49 13.07 0.98
C GLN A 47 21.72 13.36 -0.51
N TYR A 48 20.73 13.05 -1.33
CA TYR A 48 20.68 13.38 -2.74
C TYR A 48 19.72 14.58 -2.87
N ASP A 49 20.23 15.71 -3.36
CA ASP A 49 19.45 16.93 -3.57
C ASP A 49 18.50 16.78 -4.78
N ALA A 50 17.53 15.87 -4.68
CA ALA A 50 16.50 15.66 -5.69
C ALA A 50 15.11 16.01 -5.19
N GLU A 51 14.29 16.50 -6.11
CA GLU A 51 12.86 16.68 -5.90
C GLU A 51 12.16 15.31 -5.98
N TRP A 52 11.82 14.76 -4.82
CA TRP A 52 11.09 13.48 -4.74
C TRP A 52 9.63 13.64 -5.14
N PRO A 53 9.06 12.62 -5.79
CA PRO A 53 7.65 12.64 -6.13
C PRO A 53 6.78 12.61 -4.88
N ASN A 54 5.63 13.27 -4.94
CA ASN A 54 4.71 13.32 -3.82
C ASN A 54 4.10 11.93 -3.54
N THR A 55 4.55 11.30 -2.46
CA THR A 55 4.15 9.96 -2.06
C THR A 55 2.89 9.94 -1.18
N ILE A 56 2.27 11.08 -0.85
CA ILE A 56 1.08 11.18 0.02
C ILE A 56 -0.09 10.30 -0.46
N LEU A 57 -0.17 10.00 -1.76
CA LEU A 57 -1.21 9.12 -2.28
C LEU A 57 -1.07 7.67 -1.78
N LEU A 58 0.15 7.17 -1.60
CA LEU A 58 0.43 5.80 -1.14
C LEU A 58 -0.12 5.51 0.27
N PRO A 59 0.23 6.28 1.33
CA PRO A 59 -0.24 5.99 2.67
C PRO A 59 -1.75 6.25 2.80
N VAL A 60 -2.32 7.19 2.03
CA VAL A 60 -3.76 7.47 2.02
C VAL A 60 -4.55 6.30 1.45
N VAL A 61 -4.15 5.78 0.28
CA VAL A 61 -4.85 4.66 -0.37
C VAL A 61 -4.65 3.37 0.45
N LEU A 62 -3.44 3.10 0.94
CA LEU A 62 -3.15 1.95 1.80
C LEU A 62 -3.95 2.01 3.12
N GLY A 63 -4.03 3.21 3.72
CA GLY A 63 -4.83 3.47 4.91
C GLY A 63 -6.32 3.21 4.67
N LEU A 64 -6.86 3.65 3.53
CA LEU A 64 -8.24 3.38 3.13
C LEU A 64 -8.50 1.88 2.95
N ILE A 65 -7.61 1.15 2.29
CA ILE A 65 -7.69 -0.31 2.10
C ILE A 65 -7.75 -1.04 3.44
N SER A 66 -6.85 -0.67 4.35
CA SER A 66 -6.73 -1.28 5.68
C SER A 66 -7.96 -0.96 6.54
N PHE A 67 -8.40 0.30 6.54
CA PHE A 67 -9.60 0.74 7.26
C PHE A 67 -10.86 0.03 6.75
N LEU A 68 -11.02 -0.07 5.42
CA LEU A 68 -12.13 -0.81 4.82
C LEU A 68 -12.09 -2.29 5.22
N ALA A 69 -10.93 -2.95 5.16
CA ALA A 69 -10.79 -4.34 5.60
C ALA A 69 -11.24 -4.52 7.05
N PHE A 70 -10.79 -3.63 7.95
CA PHE A 70 -11.15 -3.64 9.37
C PHE A 70 -12.65 -3.45 9.60
N VAL A 71 -13.26 -2.42 9.01
CA VAL A 71 -14.71 -2.15 9.15
C VAL A 71 -15.53 -3.33 8.62
N THR A 72 -15.07 -3.95 7.52
CA THR A 72 -15.78 -5.07 6.87
C THR A 72 -15.82 -6.33 7.74
N ILE A 73 -14.92 -6.49 8.73
CA ILE A 73 -14.95 -7.58 9.72
C ILE A 73 -16.21 -7.47 10.61
N PHE A 74 -16.56 -6.25 11.04
CA PHE A 74 -17.72 -6.02 11.93
C PHE A 74 -19.07 -6.12 11.21
N LEU A 75 -19.09 -6.03 9.88
CA LEU A 75 -20.30 -6.13 9.05
C LEU A 75 -20.79 -7.59 8.83
N TYR A 76 -20.35 -8.56 9.65
CA TYR A 76 -20.65 -9.98 9.53
C TYR A 76 -22.16 -10.33 9.46
N LYS A 77 -23.03 -9.46 9.97
CA LYS A 77 -24.49 -9.62 9.92
C LYS A 77 -25.09 -9.26 8.54
N ARG A 78 -24.44 -8.39 7.76
CA ARG A 78 -24.94 -7.87 6.48
C ARG A 78 -24.15 -8.42 5.29
N ARG A 79 -24.35 -9.71 4.97
CA ARG A 79 -23.57 -10.43 3.94
C ARG A 79 -23.49 -9.71 2.58
N MET A 80 -24.60 -9.14 2.10
CA MET A 80 -24.63 -8.44 0.79
C MET A 80 -23.79 -7.15 0.78
N VAL A 81 -23.69 -6.45 1.92
CA VAL A 81 -22.84 -5.26 2.05
C VAL A 81 -21.38 -5.70 2.16
N GLN A 82 -21.10 -6.76 2.92
CA GLN A 82 -19.76 -7.31 3.08
C GLN A 82 -19.14 -7.71 1.74
N ILE A 83 -19.90 -8.41 0.88
CA ILE A 83 -19.41 -8.80 -0.46
C ILE A 83 -19.12 -7.58 -1.34
N ARG A 84 -19.99 -6.55 -1.30
CA ARG A 84 -19.77 -5.31 -2.07
C ARG A 84 -18.51 -4.58 -1.60
N LEU A 85 -18.31 -4.45 -0.29
CA LEU A 85 -17.12 -3.83 0.28
C LEU A 85 -15.84 -4.61 -0.03
N ILE A 86 -15.89 -5.94 -0.02
CA ILE A 86 -14.73 -6.76 -0.41
C ILE A 86 -14.36 -6.55 -1.87
N ARG A 87 -15.33 -6.53 -2.78
CA ARG A 87 -15.08 -6.26 -4.20
C ARG A 87 -14.50 -4.87 -4.42
N PHE A 88 -15.03 -3.87 -3.71
CA PHE A 88 -14.48 -2.52 -3.74
C PHE A 88 -13.06 -2.45 -3.18
N ASN A 89 -12.78 -3.12 -2.06
CA ASN A 89 -11.46 -3.17 -1.47
C ASN A 89 -10.43 -3.89 -2.38
N LEU A 90 -10.87 -4.93 -3.10
CA LEU A 90 -10.07 -5.60 -4.11
C LEU A 90 -9.70 -4.64 -5.26
N LEU A 91 -10.66 -3.88 -5.76
CA LEU A 91 -10.41 -2.87 -6.80
C LEU A 91 -9.42 -1.80 -6.32
N LEU A 92 -9.56 -1.32 -5.08
CA LEU A 92 -8.59 -0.38 -4.48
C LEU A 92 -7.17 -0.97 -4.41
N ASN A 93 -7.03 -2.26 -4.08
CA ASN A 93 -5.72 -2.91 -4.10
C ASN A 93 -5.11 -2.95 -5.51
N ILE A 94 -5.92 -3.21 -6.54
CA ILE A 94 -5.46 -3.19 -7.94
C ILE A 94 -5.00 -1.78 -8.32
N VAL A 95 -5.76 -0.75 -7.95
CA VAL A 95 -5.39 0.65 -8.17
C VAL A 95 -4.09 1.01 -7.43
N TYR A 96 -3.94 0.56 -6.18
CA TYR A 96 -2.74 0.77 -5.39
C TYR A 96 -1.49 0.15 -6.05
N LEU A 97 -1.59 -1.09 -6.53
CA LEU A 97 -0.53 -1.72 -7.30
C LEU A 97 -0.24 -0.97 -8.60
N GLY A 98 -1.29 -0.52 -9.31
CA GLY A 98 -1.15 0.27 -10.52
C GLY A 98 -0.40 1.59 -10.28
N LEU A 99 -0.72 2.30 -9.20
CA LEU A 99 -0.01 3.51 -8.78
C LEU A 99 1.47 3.25 -8.53
N ILE A 100 1.80 2.17 -7.82
CA ILE A 100 3.21 1.82 -7.54
C ILE A 100 3.95 1.56 -8.85
N PHE A 101 3.45 0.64 -9.69
CA PHE A 101 4.20 0.16 -10.86
C PHE A 101 4.18 1.10 -12.07
N PHE A 102 3.09 1.83 -12.31
CA PHE A 102 2.98 2.67 -13.51
C PHE A 102 3.29 4.14 -13.26
N TYR A 103 3.27 4.60 -12.01
CA TYR A 103 3.53 6.00 -11.66
C TYR A 103 4.82 6.15 -10.86
N TYR A 104 4.89 5.56 -9.65
CA TYR A 104 6.03 5.80 -8.75
C TYR A 104 7.33 5.13 -9.20
N VAL A 105 7.28 3.89 -9.68
CA VAL A 105 8.50 3.17 -10.11
C VAL A 105 9.21 3.90 -11.27
N PRO A 106 8.53 4.25 -12.39
CA PRO A 106 9.17 4.97 -13.48
C PRO A 106 9.69 6.36 -13.09
N GLU A 107 8.98 7.07 -12.23
CA GLU A 107 9.35 8.42 -11.78
C GLU A 107 10.63 8.37 -10.92
N LEU A 108 10.74 7.38 -10.03
CA LEU A 108 11.96 7.16 -9.24
C LEU A 108 13.13 6.63 -10.08
N GLU A 109 12.87 5.77 -11.07
CA GLU A 109 13.89 5.32 -12.02
C GLU A 109 14.46 6.48 -12.84
N ALA A 110 13.63 7.44 -13.26
CA ALA A 110 14.10 8.62 -14.00
C ALA A 110 15.02 9.51 -13.16
N ILE A 111 14.67 9.72 -11.88
CA ILE A 111 15.47 10.53 -10.93
C ILE A 111 16.79 9.83 -10.58
N THR A 112 16.79 8.50 -10.47
CA THR A 112 18.01 7.75 -10.14
C THR A 112 18.99 7.64 -11.31
N GLN A 113 18.51 7.56 -12.55
CA GLN A 113 19.38 7.50 -13.72
C GLN A 113 20.06 8.83 -14.09
N THR A 114 19.70 9.94 -13.44
CA THR A 114 20.30 11.27 -13.63
C THR A 114 21.43 11.55 -12.65
#